data_AF-A0A382NZR7-F1
#
_entry.id   AF-A0A382NZR7-F1
#
_cell.length_a   1.000
_cell.length_b   1.000
_cell.length_c   1.000
_cell.angle_alpha   90.00
_cell.angle_beta   90.00
_cell.angle_gamma   90.00
#
_symmetry.space_group_name_H-M   'P 1'
#
loop_
_entity.id
_entity.type
_entity.pdbx_description
1 polymer ?
#
loop_
_entity_poly.entity_id
_entity_poly.type
_entity_poly.pdbx_seq_one_letter_code
_entity_poly.pdbx_strand_id
1 'polypeptide(L)'
;KITKIKTASGQKYKVGGTPLQNQARIYTDRDHLKFINVPKIVLGLSYLMTANSDHKSKGKAFLTFTTDRSVRLWVCRDSRGDHMKKGKAPKWLSDNFERMETRIETNEANMGFFILYRGKKDLPKGRCTLGGNADPPAVGQMNNYVVLFAAAIDGDQKQNLSAQMPIRLSQLWGWIKTR
;
A
#
# COMPACT_ATOMS: atom_id res chain seq x y z
N LYS A 1 -5.74 -16.11 0.66
CA LYS A 1 -4.62 -16.56 -0.19
C LYS A 1 -4.52 -15.68 -1.43
N ILE A 2 -3.28 -15.38 -1.86
CA ILE A 2 -2.97 -14.65 -3.09
C ILE A 2 -2.31 -15.63 -4.06
N THR A 3 -2.85 -15.78 -5.26
CA THR A 3 -2.41 -16.79 -6.24
C THR A 3 -2.42 -16.22 -7.66
N LYS A 4 -2.01 -17.04 -8.65
CA LYS A 4 -2.01 -16.69 -10.09
C LYS A 4 -1.34 -15.33 -10.38
N ILE A 5 -0.24 -15.07 -9.69
CA ILE A 5 0.52 -13.84 -9.82
C ILE A 5 1.23 -13.86 -11.19
N LYS A 6 0.96 -12.84 -12.01
CA LYS A 6 1.60 -12.64 -13.32
C LYS A 6 1.97 -11.17 -13.51
N THR A 7 3.12 -10.95 -14.11
CA THR A 7 3.62 -9.63 -14.51
C THR A 7 3.76 -9.56 -16.02
N ALA A 8 3.55 -8.39 -16.63
CA ALA A 8 3.74 -8.22 -18.07
C ALA A 8 5.21 -8.35 -18.49
N SER A 9 6.16 -8.11 -17.59
CA SER A 9 7.60 -8.29 -17.83
C SER A 9 8.07 -9.75 -17.75
N GLY A 10 7.23 -10.66 -17.23
CA GLY A 10 7.62 -12.05 -16.96
C GLY A 10 8.41 -12.25 -15.66
N GLN A 11 8.74 -11.18 -14.93
CA GLN A 11 9.45 -11.28 -13.65
C GLN A 11 8.61 -11.96 -12.57
N LYS A 12 9.26 -12.80 -11.77
CA LYS A 12 8.60 -13.60 -10.73
C LYS A 12 8.36 -12.78 -9.47
N TYR A 13 7.09 -12.54 -9.15
CA TYR A 13 6.65 -11.97 -7.88
C TYR A 13 6.13 -13.10 -6.99
N LYS A 14 6.25 -12.94 -5.67
CA LYS A 14 5.78 -13.95 -4.72
C LYS A 14 5.29 -13.33 -3.43
N VAL A 15 4.37 -14.01 -2.76
CA VAL A 15 3.98 -13.65 -1.39
C VAL A 15 5.21 -13.84 -0.49
N GLY A 16 5.43 -12.92 0.44
CA GLY A 16 6.49 -13.06 1.45
C GLY A 16 6.36 -14.38 2.22
N GLY A 17 7.50 -15.03 2.50
CA GLY A 17 7.52 -16.27 3.30
C GLY A 17 7.15 -16.06 4.77
N THR A 18 7.26 -14.81 5.23
CA THR A 18 6.74 -14.33 6.51
C THR A 18 5.74 -13.20 6.28
N PRO A 19 4.87 -12.90 7.24
CA PRO A 19 4.12 -11.64 7.26
C PRO A 19 5.05 -10.42 7.22
N LEU A 20 4.50 -9.24 6.92
CA LEU A 20 5.24 -7.97 6.90
C LEU A 20 5.73 -7.66 8.32
N GLN A 21 7.05 -7.53 8.46
CA GLN A 21 7.72 -7.24 9.72
C GLN A 21 9.09 -6.59 9.45
N ASN A 22 9.72 -6.07 10.50
CA ASN A 22 11.10 -5.60 10.40
C ASN A 22 12.02 -6.73 9.94
N GLN A 23 13.05 -6.38 9.18
CA GLN A 23 14.00 -7.30 8.54
C GLN A 23 13.41 -8.21 7.46
N ALA A 24 12.09 -8.14 7.17
CA ALA A 24 11.52 -8.84 6.04
C ALA A 24 12.07 -8.28 4.71
N ARG A 25 12.27 -9.16 3.74
CA ARG A 25 12.79 -8.81 2.40
C ARG A 25 11.77 -8.01 1.61
N ILE A 26 12.23 -6.97 0.92
CA ILE A 26 11.35 -6.12 0.10
C ILE A 26 11.10 -6.75 -1.27
N TYR A 27 12.18 -7.16 -1.95
CA TYR A 27 12.12 -7.59 -3.36
C TYR A 27 12.57 -9.04 -3.57
N THR A 28 12.11 -9.62 -4.67
CA THR A 28 12.52 -10.97 -5.11
C THR A 28 13.92 -11.02 -5.71
N ASP A 29 14.41 -9.90 -6.24
CA ASP A 29 15.68 -9.76 -6.96
C ASP A 29 16.69 -8.82 -6.26
N ARG A 30 16.41 -8.41 -5.01
CA ARG A 30 17.33 -7.60 -4.16
C ARG A 30 17.28 -8.09 -2.71
N ASP A 31 18.04 -9.14 -2.43
CA ASP A 31 17.99 -9.87 -1.16
C ASP A 31 18.42 -9.05 0.06
N HIS A 32 19.32 -8.10 -0.15
CA HIS A 32 19.87 -7.21 0.88
C HIS A 32 18.88 -6.10 1.29
N LEU A 33 17.84 -5.82 0.51
CA LEU A 33 16.88 -4.75 0.81
C LEU A 33 15.78 -5.22 1.76
N LYS A 34 15.67 -4.56 2.92
CA LYS A 34 14.81 -4.93 4.05
C LYS A 34 13.97 -3.75 4.55
N PHE A 35 12.81 -4.07 5.11
CA PHE A 35 12.04 -3.14 5.93
C PHE A 35 12.71 -2.96 7.30
N ILE A 36 12.76 -1.73 7.82
CA ILE A 36 13.43 -1.42 9.10
C ILE A 36 12.45 -0.99 10.19
N ASN A 37 11.52 -0.09 9.87
CA ASN A 37 10.52 0.42 10.82
C ASN A 37 9.11 0.27 10.25
N VAL A 38 8.54 -0.93 10.40
CA VAL A 38 7.18 -1.25 9.95
C VAL A 38 6.17 -0.72 10.97
N PRO A 39 5.27 0.21 10.58
CA PRO A 39 4.29 0.78 11.50
C PRO A 39 3.18 -0.23 11.81
N LYS A 40 2.63 -0.13 13.04
CA LYS A 40 1.63 -1.07 13.58
C LYS A 40 0.42 -1.30 12.65
N ILE A 41 -0.02 -0.28 11.93
CA ILE A 41 -1.20 -0.35 11.05
C ILE A 41 -1.05 -1.34 9.88
N VAL A 42 0.18 -1.69 9.50
CA VAL A 42 0.46 -2.66 8.42
C VAL A 42 1.34 -3.83 8.89
N LEU A 43 1.75 -3.85 10.15
CA LEU A 43 2.50 -4.94 10.74
C LEU A 43 1.69 -6.24 10.67
N GLY A 44 2.33 -7.34 10.27
CA GLY A 44 1.70 -8.66 10.18
C GLY A 44 0.83 -8.86 8.93
N LEU A 45 0.69 -7.87 8.04
CA LEU A 45 -0.05 -8.07 6.80
C LEU A 45 0.70 -9.02 5.85
N SER A 46 -0.05 -9.78 5.06
CA SER A 46 0.53 -10.45 3.89
C SER A 46 0.98 -9.40 2.88
N TYR A 47 2.09 -9.63 2.19
CA TYR A 47 2.58 -8.73 1.16
C TYR A 47 3.17 -9.50 -0.03
N LEU A 48 3.18 -8.83 -1.18
CA LEU A 48 3.76 -9.33 -2.41
C LEU A 48 5.15 -8.73 -2.59
N MET A 49 6.18 -9.55 -2.46
CA MET A 49 7.53 -9.20 -2.90
C MET A 49 7.52 -9.04 -4.42
N THR A 50 7.81 -7.84 -4.89
CA THR A 50 7.95 -7.52 -6.31
C THR A 50 9.40 -7.64 -6.76
N ALA A 51 9.66 -7.65 -8.06
CA ALA A 51 11.01 -7.51 -8.60
C ALA A 51 11.33 -6.02 -8.76
N ASN A 52 12.45 -5.56 -8.23
CA ASN A 52 12.86 -4.16 -8.31
C ASN A 52 13.30 -3.77 -9.74
N SER A 53 13.75 -4.73 -10.54
CA SER A 53 14.01 -4.56 -11.98
C SER A 53 12.80 -3.99 -12.75
N ASP A 54 11.58 -4.20 -12.27
CA ASP A 54 10.36 -3.65 -12.86
C ASP A 54 10.03 -2.21 -12.43
N HIS A 55 10.96 -1.47 -11.79
CA HIS A 55 10.69 -0.10 -11.35
C HIS A 55 10.29 0.86 -12.48
N LYS A 56 10.65 0.57 -13.73
CA LYS A 56 10.24 1.31 -14.95
C LYS A 56 9.03 0.72 -15.68
N SER A 57 8.33 -0.24 -15.07
CA SER A 57 7.18 -0.92 -15.67
C SER A 57 6.07 0.03 -16.09
N LYS A 58 5.38 -0.31 -17.18
CA LYS A 58 4.23 0.43 -17.73
C LYS A 58 3.13 -0.55 -18.15
N GLY A 59 1.92 -0.03 -18.34
CA GLY A 59 0.76 -0.74 -18.83
C GLY A 59 -0.32 -0.90 -17.77
N LYS A 60 -1.59 -0.68 -18.17
CA LYS A 60 -2.77 -0.74 -17.28
C LYS A 60 -2.97 -2.10 -16.60
N ALA A 61 -2.45 -3.17 -17.20
CA ALA A 61 -2.53 -4.53 -16.69
C ALA A 61 -1.15 -5.15 -16.41
N PHE A 62 -0.23 -4.34 -15.87
CA PHE A 62 1.13 -4.77 -15.61
C PHE A 62 1.21 -5.93 -14.60
N LEU A 63 0.50 -5.83 -13.48
CA LEU A 63 0.46 -6.89 -12.45
C LEU A 63 -0.96 -7.44 -12.32
N THR A 64 -1.10 -8.76 -12.39
CA THR A 64 -2.36 -9.46 -12.12
C THR A 64 -2.17 -10.54 -11.06
N PHE A 65 -3.18 -10.75 -10.24
CA PHE A 65 -3.21 -11.80 -9.21
C PHE A 65 -4.66 -12.15 -8.87
N THR A 66 -4.87 -13.21 -8.11
CA THR A 66 -6.18 -13.64 -7.61
C THR A 66 -6.20 -13.64 -6.10
N THR A 67 -7.25 -13.08 -5.50
CA THR A 67 -7.56 -13.17 -4.07
C THR A 67 -8.66 -14.19 -3.84
N ASP A 68 -8.59 -14.95 -2.76
CA ASP A 68 -9.65 -15.90 -2.36
C ASP A 68 -10.75 -15.28 -1.49
N ARG A 69 -10.59 -14.01 -1.12
CA ARG A 69 -11.46 -13.22 -0.25
C ARG A 69 -11.41 -11.74 -0.64
N SER A 70 -12.35 -10.96 -0.12
CA SER A 70 -12.30 -9.50 -0.21
C SER A 70 -11.09 -8.96 0.55
N VAL A 71 -10.37 -7.99 -0.03
CA VAL A 71 -9.16 -7.40 0.57
C VAL A 71 -9.09 -5.89 0.36
N ARG A 72 -8.51 -5.18 1.32
CA ARG A 72 -8.08 -3.79 1.17
C ARG A 72 -6.61 -3.76 0.80
N LEU A 73 -6.29 -3.23 -0.38
CA LEU A 73 -4.89 -3.09 -0.79
C LEU A 73 -4.22 -1.88 -0.16
N TRP A 74 -2.94 -2.04 0.14
CA TRP A 74 -2.02 -0.94 0.36
C TRP A 74 -0.87 -1.04 -0.63
N VAL A 75 -0.41 0.09 -1.15
CA VAL A 75 0.73 0.15 -2.06
C VAL A 75 1.84 0.96 -1.37
N CYS A 76 2.98 0.33 -1.16
CA CYS A 76 4.22 0.95 -0.71
C CYS A 76 4.93 1.52 -1.94
N ARG A 77 5.08 2.85 -2.01
CA ARG A 77 5.70 3.52 -3.15
C ARG A 77 6.98 4.25 -2.74
N ASP A 78 8.03 4.11 -3.53
CA ASP A 78 9.31 4.81 -3.35
C ASP A 78 9.06 6.30 -3.07
N SER A 79 9.59 6.81 -1.95
CA SER A 79 9.31 8.19 -1.51
C SER A 79 9.70 9.26 -2.52
N ARG A 80 10.67 8.99 -3.41
CA ARG A 80 11.06 9.91 -4.48
C ARG A 80 9.96 10.11 -5.52
N GLY A 81 9.01 9.19 -5.60
CA GLY A 81 7.81 9.29 -6.44
C GLY A 81 6.71 10.18 -5.87
N ASP A 82 6.93 10.83 -4.73
CA ASP A 82 5.93 11.69 -4.08
C ASP A 82 6.12 13.17 -4.40
N HIS A 83 5.00 13.89 -4.41
CA HIS A 83 4.95 15.31 -4.71
C HIS A 83 5.81 16.15 -3.75
N MET A 84 5.95 15.74 -2.48
CA MET A 84 6.84 16.40 -1.51
C MET A 84 8.32 16.34 -1.92
N LYS A 85 8.70 15.39 -2.78
CA LYS A 85 10.04 15.27 -3.37
C LYS A 85 10.07 15.62 -4.86
N LYS A 86 9.09 16.42 -5.33
CA LYS A 86 8.91 16.81 -6.76
C LYS A 86 8.64 15.62 -7.70
N GLY A 87 8.34 14.44 -7.15
CA GLY A 87 7.92 13.26 -7.88
C GLY A 87 6.42 13.27 -8.17
N LYS A 88 5.95 12.23 -8.88
CA LYS A 88 4.54 12.03 -9.20
C LYS A 88 4.16 10.56 -9.12
N ALA A 89 2.95 10.31 -8.61
CA ALA A 89 2.33 8.99 -8.66
C ALA A 89 1.79 8.67 -10.07
N PRO A 90 1.74 7.39 -10.48
CA PRO A 90 1.02 7.01 -11.69
C PRO A 90 -0.46 7.26 -11.49
N LYS A 91 -1.18 7.59 -12.58
CA LYS A 91 -2.59 8.01 -12.51
C LYS A 91 -3.48 6.96 -11.83
N TRP A 92 -3.24 5.68 -12.12
CA TRP A 92 -4.02 4.59 -11.52
C TRP A 92 -3.90 4.57 -9.98
N LEU A 93 -2.76 4.99 -9.42
CA LEU A 93 -2.53 5.03 -7.99
C LEU A 93 -3.24 6.24 -7.37
N SER A 94 -3.06 7.44 -7.92
CA SER A 94 -3.70 8.66 -7.41
C SER A 94 -5.23 8.63 -7.52
N ASP A 95 -5.77 8.02 -8.57
CA ASP A 95 -7.22 7.96 -8.78
C ASP A 95 -7.88 6.98 -7.80
N ASN A 96 -7.26 5.83 -7.54
CA ASN A 96 -7.90 4.72 -6.82
C ASN A 96 -7.44 4.53 -5.36
N PHE A 97 -6.37 5.23 -4.96
CA PHE A 97 -5.80 5.11 -3.63
C PHE A 97 -5.69 6.49 -2.96
N GLU A 98 -5.79 6.47 -1.64
CA GLU A 98 -5.55 7.61 -0.76
C GLU A 98 -4.09 7.57 -0.29
N ARG A 99 -3.34 8.64 -0.53
CA ARG A 99 -1.98 8.79 0.01
C ARG A 99 -2.08 9.00 1.52
N MET A 100 -1.29 8.25 2.28
CA MET A 100 -1.23 8.35 3.73
C MET A 100 0.04 9.12 4.15
N GLU A 101 -0.01 9.76 5.31
CA GLU A 101 1.20 10.31 5.95
C GLU A 101 2.10 9.20 6.54
N THR A 102 1.55 8.00 6.71
CA THR A 102 2.30 6.84 7.20
C THR A 102 3.34 6.37 6.19
N ARG A 103 4.53 6.04 6.70
CA ARG A 103 5.68 5.54 5.93
C ARG A 103 6.23 4.23 6.49
N ILE A 104 6.92 3.47 5.65
CA ILE A 104 7.71 2.31 6.08
C ILE A 104 9.17 2.57 5.72
N GLU A 105 10.05 2.59 6.71
CA GLU A 105 11.48 2.80 6.47
C GLU A 105 12.15 1.54 5.95
N THR A 106 13.22 1.73 5.19
CA THR A 106 13.98 0.67 4.54
C THR A 106 15.48 0.92 4.70
N ASN A 107 16.30 -0.10 4.51
CA ASN A 107 17.75 0.08 4.45
C ASN A 107 18.27 0.55 3.08
N GLU A 108 17.39 0.88 2.12
CA GLU A 108 17.81 1.51 0.86
C GLU A 108 18.06 3.00 1.08
N ALA A 109 19.32 3.38 1.27
CA ALA A 109 19.71 4.74 1.67
C ALA A 109 19.14 5.84 0.76
N ASN A 110 19.10 5.62 -0.56
CA ASN A 110 18.62 6.64 -1.50
C ASN A 110 17.10 6.80 -1.51
N MET A 111 16.38 5.75 -1.11
CA MET A 111 14.93 5.78 -0.98
C MET A 111 14.51 6.30 0.40
N GLY A 112 15.19 5.84 1.45
CA GLY A 112 14.87 6.05 2.86
C GLY A 112 13.61 5.29 3.29
N PHE A 113 12.48 5.56 2.66
CA PHE A 113 11.19 5.00 3.02
C PHE A 113 10.25 4.81 1.82
N PHE A 114 9.27 3.95 2.03
CA PHE A 114 8.04 3.90 1.24
C PHE A 114 6.98 4.83 1.83
N ILE A 115 6.24 5.50 0.95
CA ILE A 115 4.98 6.16 1.29
C ILE A 115 3.84 5.18 1.04
N LEU A 116 2.89 5.13 1.98
CA LEU A 116 1.76 4.22 1.87
C LEU A 116 0.59 4.88 1.14
N TYR A 117 -0.01 4.11 0.24
CA TYR A 117 -1.24 4.44 -0.44
C TYR A 117 -2.29 3.38 -0.10
N ARG A 118 -3.40 3.77 0.52
CA ARG A 118 -4.49 2.86 0.91
C ARG A 118 -5.57 2.85 -0.15
N GLY A 119 -6.04 1.68 -0.58
CA GLY A 119 -7.11 1.58 -1.57
C GLY A 119 -8.37 2.29 -1.09
N LYS A 120 -9.01 3.09 -1.94
CA LYS A 120 -10.28 3.77 -1.62
C LYS A 120 -11.44 2.78 -1.50
N LYS A 121 -11.35 1.62 -2.15
CA LYS A 121 -12.34 0.53 -2.13
C LYS A 121 -11.69 -0.82 -1.83
N ASP A 122 -12.48 -1.75 -1.33
CA ASP A 122 -12.07 -3.15 -1.22
C ASP A 122 -12.09 -3.77 -2.61
N LEU A 123 -11.16 -4.68 -2.84
CA LEU A 123 -11.18 -5.54 -4.00
C LEU A 123 -11.97 -6.80 -3.66
N PRO A 124 -12.98 -7.16 -4.47
CA PRO A 124 -13.71 -8.40 -4.24
C PRO A 124 -12.79 -9.61 -4.41
N LYS A 125 -13.26 -10.76 -3.91
CA LYS A 125 -12.66 -12.06 -4.25
C LYS A 125 -12.56 -12.21 -5.77
N GLY A 126 -11.41 -12.64 -6.26
CA GLY A 126 -11.21 -12.93 -7.68
C GLY A 126 -9.99 -12.25 -8.28
N ARG A 127 -10.02 -12.07 -9.61
CA ARG A 127 -8.90 -11.51 -10.37
C ARG A 127 -8.80 -10.00 -10.14
N CYS A 128 -7.61 -9.56 -9.75
CA CYS A 128 -7.25 -8.17 -9.55
C CYS A 128 -6.15 -7.76 -10.53
N THR A 129 -6.06 -6.46 -10.84
CA THR A 129 -5.08 -5.92 -11.78
C THR A 129 -4.59 -4.56 -11.31
N LEU A 130 -3.28 -4.32 -11.42
CA LEU A 130 -2.61 -3.05 -11.12
C LEU A 130 -1.78 -2.59 -12.32
N GLY A 131 -1.66 -1.27 -12.47
CA GLY A 131 -0.87 -0.65 -13.52
C GLY A 131 0.63 -0.66 -13.24
N GLY A 132 1.43 -0.19 -14.20
CA GLY A 132 2.88 -0.13 -14.09
C GLY A 132 3.36 0.93 -13.11
N ASN A 133 4.54 0.72 -12.52
CA ASN A 133 5.14 1.64 -11.55
C ASN A 133 5.52 3.01 -12.17
N ALA A 134 5.77 3.04 -13.47
CA ALA A 134 6.14 4.23 -14.25
C ALA A 134 5.07 4.63 -15.27
N ASP A 135 3.82 4.20 -15.08
CA ASP A 135 2.70 4.70 -15.89
C ASP A 135 2.54 6.22 -15.71
N PRO A 136 2.23 6.98 -16.78
CA PRO A 136 2.05 8.42 -16.66
C PRO A 136 1.02 8.81 -15.58
N PRO A 137 1.23 9.92 -14.84
CA PRO A 137 2.34 10.88 -14.97
C PRO A 137 3.53 10.57 -14.04
N ALA A 138 3.80 9.30 -13.72
CA ALA A 138 4.80 8.94 -12.70
C ALA A 138 6.20 9.51 -12.97
N VAL A 139 6.81 10.09 -11.93
CA VAL A 139 8.16 10.68 -11.96
C VAL A 139 8.84 10.46 -10.60
N GLY A 140 10.15 10.22 -10.61
CA GLY A 140 11.02 10.24 -9.42
C GLY A 140 11.25 8.88 -8.76
N GLN A 141 10.34 7.92 -8.91
CA GLN A 141 10.55 6.56 -8.40
C GLN A 141 11.76 5.88 -9.05
N MET A 142 12.64 5.27 -8.25
CA MET A 142 13.77 4.46 -8.73
C MET A 142 13.69 3.01 -8.27
N ASN A 143 12.78 2.71 -7.35
CA ASN A 143 12.43 1.36 -6.94
C ASN A 143 10.98 1.02 -7.28
N ASN A 144 10.70 -0.28 -7.41
CA ASN A 144 9.36 -0.78 -7.70
C ASN A 144 8.44 -0.67 -6.47
N TYR A 145 7.14 -0.64 -6.69
CA TYR A 145 6.17 -0.67 -5.60
C TYR A 145 6.08 -2.05 -4.95
N VAL A 146 5.62 -2.11 -3.70
CA VAL A 146 5.24 -3.35 -2.99
C VAL A 146 3.76 -3.30 -2.65
N VAL A 147 3.06 -4.44 -2.70
CA VAL A 147 1.62 -4.52 -2.43
C VAL A 147 1.39 -5.25 -1.12
N LEU A 148 0.61 -4.67 -0.20
CA LEU A 148 0.17 -5.28 1.05
C LEU A 148 -1.32 -5.60 0.97
N PHE A 149 -1.72 -6.65 1.68
CA PHE A 149 -3.09 -7.14 1.70
C PHE A 149 -3.63 -7.10 3.13
N ALA A 150 -4.52 -6.16 3.40
CA ALA A 150 -5.31 -6.14 4.63
C ALA A 150 -6.66 -6.84 4.41
N ALA A 151 -7.25 -7.32 5.51
CA ALA A 151 -8.66 -7.72 5.49
C ALA A 151 -9.51 -6.54 4.99
N ALA A 152 -10.56 -6.85 4.22
CA ALA A 152 -11.55 -5.85 3.89
C ALA A 152 -12.18 -5.32 5.18
N ILE A 153 -12.53 -4.03 5.19
CA ILE A 153 -13.41 -3.51 6.24
C ILE A 153 -14.82 -3.88 5.79
N ASP A 154 -15.27 -5.07 6.14
CA ASP A 154 -16.65 -5.48 5.88
C ASP A 154 -17.60 -4.42 6.45
N GLY A 155 -18.76 -4.23 5.80
CA GLY A 155 -19.79 -3.27 6.21
C GLY A 155 -20.22 -3.42 7.69
N ASP A 156 -20.03 -4.61 8.28
CA ASP A 156 -20.28 -4.90 9.69
C ASP A 156 -19.32 -4.19 10.66
N GLN A 157 -18.11 -3.84 10.23
CA GLN A 157 -17.18 -3.04 11.05
C GLN A 157 -17.51 -1.55 11.01
N LYS A 158 -18.23 -1.06 9.99
CA LYS A 158 -18.75 0.32 9.99
C LYS A 158 -19.81 0.52 11.08
N GLN A 159 -20.68 -0.46 11.31
CA GLN A 159 -21.66 -0.40 12.41
C GLN A 159 -20.99 -0.47 13.78
N ASN A 160 -19.95 -1.31 13.93
CA ASN A 160 -19.21 -1.42 15.20
C ASN A 160 -18.30 -0.21 15.49
N LEU A 161 -17.72 0.43 14.46
CA LEU A 161 -16.95 1.68 14.62
C LEU A 161 -17.86 2.89 14.91
N SER A 162 -19.08 2.94 14.34
CA SER A 162 -20.07 3.96 14.74
C SER A 162 -20.62 3.74 16.15
N ALA A 163 -20.65 2.50 16.64
CA ALA A 163 -21.07 2.17 17.99
C ALA A 163 -19.97 2.37 19.05
N GLN A 164 -18.69 2.42 18.65
CA GLN A 164 -17.53 2.57 19.54
C GLN A 164 -16.91 3.97 19.55
N MET A 165 -17.50 4.94 18.86
CA MET A 165 -17.22 6.36 19.09
C MET A 165 -18.18 6.86 20.18
N PRO A 166 -17.77 6.94 21.47
CA PRO A 166 -18.52 7.76 22.39
C PRO A 166 -18.50 9.17 21.84
N ILE A 167 -19.70 9.70 21.66
CA ILE A 167 -20.03 11.09 21.35
C ILE A 167 -19.13 12.01 22.20
N ARG A 168 -18.05 12.52 21.61
CA ARG A 168 -17.19 13.58 22.19
C ARG A 168 -17.40 14.90 21.45
N LEU A 169 -18.64 15.15 20.99
CA LEU A 169 -19.00 16.37 20.26
C LEU A 169 -20.19 17.15 20.86
N SER A 170 -20.57 16.92 22.12
CA SER A 170 -21.63 17.71 22.78
C SER A 170 -21.27 18.38 24.11
N GLN A 171 -20.01 18.37 24.56
CA GLN A 171 -19.63 19.05 25.82
C GLN A 171 -18.91 20.39 25.66
N LEU A 172 -18.99 21.04 24.49
CA LEU A 172 -18.31 22.33 24.24
C LEU A 172 -19.22 23.55 24.09
N TRP A 173 -20.49 23.49 24.53
CA TRP A 173 -21.42 24.63 24.52
C TRP A 173 -22.18 24.82 25.85
N GLY A 174 -21.55 24.47 26.97
CA GLY A 174 -22.19 24.50 28.28
C GLY A 174 -21.83 25.65 29.23
N TRP A 175 -20.83 26.49 28.93
CA TRP A 175 -20.26 27.44 29.93
C TRP A 175 -20.07 28.87 29.44
N ILE A 176 -20.90 29.34 28.49
CA ILE A 176 -21.08 30.77 28.25
C ILE A 176 -22.57 31.04 28.08
N LYS A 177 -23.28 31.13 29.22
CA LYS A 177 -24.39 32.07 29.46
C LYS A 177 -24.88 31.91 30.91
N THR A 178 -25.06 33.05 31.58
CA THR A 178 -25.60 33.30 32.94
C THR A 178 -24.73 32.83 34.10
N ARG A 179 -24.28 33.66 35.05
CA ARG A 179 -24.55 35.05 35.47
C ARG A 179 -23.28 35.63 36.09
#